data_AF-A0AA43I620-F1
#
_entry.id   AF-A0AA43I620-F1
#
_cell.length_a   1.000
_cell.length_b   1.000
_cell.length_c   1.000
_cell.angle_alpha   90.00
_cell.angle_beta   90.00
_cell.angle_gamma   90.00
#
_symmetry.space_group_name_H-M   'P 1'
#
loop_
_entity.id
_entity.type
_entity.pdbx_description
1 polymer ?
#
loop_
_entity_poly.entity_id
_entity_poly.type
_entity_poly.pdbx_seq_one_letter_code
_entity_poly.pdbx_strand_id
1 'polypeptide(L)'
;MKKTVSLFVLSLFLLLAGCSGNSLEASSFDKVEEGMKEEKVVEVLGKPSKTLSKQEEIATVLLDEFNASMRELNGLESGDKNYKAVEDKIKAIANLQNYNDLGSEVKVLQYEYKADKEEITENLVFYKDELISK
;
A
#
# COMPACT_ATOMS: atom_id res chain seq x y z
N MET A 1 6.78 -57.89 10.80
CA MET A 1 5.35 -57.87 10.42
C MET A 1 4.68 -56.66 11.05
N LYS A 2 3.85 -55.97 10.27
CA LYS A 2 2.78 -55.02 10.63
C LYS A 2 3.16 -53.62 11.14
N LYS A 3 3.04 -52.68 10.19
CA LYS A 3 2.65 -51.28 10.32
C LYS A 3 1.26 -51.17 10.99
N THR A 4 1.03 -50.12 11.78
CA THR A 4 -0.24 -49.36 11.89
C THR A 4 0.04 -48.12 12.76
N VAL A 5 0.13 -46.92 12.17
CA VAL A 5 -0.95 -45.93 11.99
C VAL A 5 -1.31 -45.23 13.30
N SER A 6 -0.99 -43.94 13.40
CA SER A 6 -1.91 -42.95 13.94
C SER A 6 -1.77 -41.67 13.12
N LEU A 7 -2.59 -41.63 12.08
CA LEU A 7 -2.91 -40.48 11.26
C LEU A 7 -4.10 -39.81 11.95
N PHE A 8 -3.93 -38.68 12.64
CA PHE A 8 -5.09 -37.92 13.11
C PHE A 8 -4.75 -36.42 13.23
N VAL A 9 -5.24 -35.67 12.25
CA VAL A 9 -5.76 -34.30 12.39
C VAL A 9 -4.73 -33.20 12.66
N LEU A 10 -4.02 -32.78 11.61
CA LEU A 10 -3.55 -31.40 11.47
C LEU A 10 -3.90 -30.85 10.09
N SER A 11 -5.13 -31.13 9.67
CA SER A 11 -5.67 -30.80 8.36
C SER A 11 -7.05 -30.19 8.53
N LEU A 12 -7.14 -28.97 9.10
CA LEU A 12 -8.39 -28.19 9.00
C LEU A 12 -8.31 -26.66 9.22
N PHE A 13 -7.13 -26.05 9.47
CA PHE A 13 -7.00 -24.58 9.50
C PHE A 13 -6.30 -23.97 8.29
N LEU A 14 -5.84 -24.77 7.32
CA LEU A 14 -5.20 -24.28 6.08
C LEU A 14 -6.15 -24.21 4.87
N LEU A 15 -7.45 -24.44 5.06
CA LEU A 15 -8.46 -24.44 3.98
C LEU A 15 -9.31 -23.17 3.89
N LEU A 16 -9.03 -22.15 4.71
CA LEU A 16 -9.57 -20.79 4.53
C LEU A 16 -8.65 -19.89 3.68
N ALA A 17 -7.61 -20.46 3.06
CA ALA A 17 -6.95 -19.89 1.87
C ALA A 17 -7.83 -20.00 0.61
N GLY A 18 -9.16 -20.05 0.79
CA GLY A 18 -10.12 -19.71 -0.23
C GLY A 18 -10.07 -18.21 -0.45
N CYS A 19 -8.98 -17.74 -1.06
CA CYS A 19 -8.91 -16.47 -1.76
C CYS A 19 -9.91 -16.54 -2.92
N SER A 20 -11.19 -16.44 -2.58
CA SER A 20 -12.19 -15.76 -3.39
C SER A 20 -11.79 -14.29 -3.40
N GLY A 21 -10.64 -14.01 -4.02
CA GLY A 21 -10.19 -12.66 -4.25
C GLY A 21 -11.19 -12.07 -5.22
N ASN A 22 -12.08 -11.22 -4.71
CA ASN A 22 -12.57 -10.15 -5.57
C ASN A 22 -11.32 -9.56 -6.23
N SER A 23 -11.30 -9.59 -7.56
CA SER A 23 -10.27 -8.89 -8.32
C SER A 23 -10.18 -7.49 -7.72
N LEU A 24 -9.00 -7.08 -7.28
CA LEU A 24 -8.81 -5.73 -6.78
C LEU A 24 -9.13 -4.79 -7.94
N GLU A 25 -10.08 -3.88 -7.74
CA GLU A 25 -10.50 -2.91 -8.74
C GLU A 25 -10.01 -1.52 -8.33
N ALA A 26 -9.80 -0.63 -9.29
CA ALA A 26 -9.43 0.77 -9.03
C ALA A 26 -10.37 1.44 -8.00
N SER A 27 -11.67 1.16 -8.08
CA SER A 27 -12.70 1.67 -7.17
C SER A 27 -12.55 1.20 -5.71
N SER A 28 -11.73 0.18 -5.45
CA SER A 28 -11.45 -0.29 -4.08
C SER A 28 -10.57 0.69 -3.33
N PHE A 29 -9.70 1.42 -4.04
CA PHE A 29 -8.82 2.45 -3.46
C PHE A 29 -9.58 3.73 -3.10
N ASP A 30 -10.78 3.95 -3.64
CA ASP A 30 -11.67 5.05 -3.23
C ASP A 30 -12.17 4.88 -1.78
N LYS A 31 -12.14 3.65 -1.25
CA LYS A 31 -12.52 3.33 0.13
C LYS A 31 -11.36 3.47 1.11
N VAL A 32 -10.18 3.88 0.62
CA VAL A 32 -8.97 4.07 1.41
C VAL A 32 -8.67 5.56 1.50
N GLU A 33 -8.62 6.05 2.75
CA GLU A 33 -8.46 7.45 3.08
C GLU A 33 -7.23 7.64 3.97
N GLU A 34 -6.63 8.82 3.90
CA GLU A 34 -5.54 9.22 4.78
C GLU A 34 -5.93 9.06 6.26
N GLY A 35 -4.96 8.66 7.09
CA GLY A 35 -5.16 8.35 8.50
C GLY A 35 -5.69 6.93 8.79
N MET A 36 -6.10 6.16 7.79
CA MET A 36 -6.48 4.76 8.01
C MET A 36 -5.31 3.92 8.53
N LYS A 37 -5.63 3.00 9.45
CA LYS A 37 -4.68 2.02 9.98
C LYS A 37 -4.39 0.91 8.98
N GLU A 38 -3.18 0.36 9.01
CA GLU A 38 -2.73 -0.70 8.09
C GLU A 38 -3.71 -1.88 8.04
N GLU A 39 -4.13 -2.36 9.21
CA GLU A 39 -5.08 -3.47 9.32
C GLU A 39 -6.38 -3.19 8.57
N LYS A 40 -6.90 -1.95 8.66
CA LYS A 40 -8.14 -1.58 8.00
C LYS A 40 -7.97 -1.50 6.48
N VAL A 41 -6.83 -0.99 6.02
CA VAL A 41 -6.50 -0.97 4.59
C VAL A 41 -6.39 -2.39 4.04
N VAL A 42 -5.74 -3.30 4.76
CA VAL A 42 -5.63 -4.72 4.37
C VAL A 42 -6.99 -5.42 4.40
N GLU A 43 -7.90 -5.05 5.30
CA GLU A 43 -9.29 -5.55 5.30
C GLU A 43 -10.05 -5.11 4.04
N VAL A 44 -9.84 -3.86 3.59
CA VAL A 44 -10.54 -3.26 2.44
C VAL A 44 -9.98 -3.75 1.10
N LEU A 45 -8.65 -3.75 0.95
CA LEU A 45 -7.95 -4.05 -0.30
C LEU A 45 -7.46 -5.50 -0.39
N GLY A 46 -7.50 -6.24 0.72
CA GLY A 46 -6.87 -7.55 0.82
C GLY A 46 -5.36 -7.45 1.03
N LYS A 47 -4.69 -8.58 0.82
CA LYS A 47 -3.25 -8.71 1.04
C LYS A 47 -2.47 -7.95 -0.05
N PRO A 48 -1.47 -7.12 0.30
CA PRO A 48 -0.60 -6.47 -0.69
C PRO A 48 0.24 -7.49 -1.46
N SER A 49 0.64 -7.14 -2.69
CA SER A 49 1.56 -7.94 -3.51
C SER A 49 2.97 -7.93 -2.92
N LYS A 50 3.41 -6.78 -2.40
CA LYS A 50 4.70 -6.61 -1.73
C LYS A 50 4.58 -5.65 -0.54
N THR A 51 5.39 -5.89 0.48
CA THR A 51 5.58 -4.95 1.59
C THR A 51 7.04 -4.52 1.61
N LEU A 52 7.31 -3.22 1.53
CA LEU A 52 8.65 -2.65 1.61
C LEU A 52 8.90 -2.13 3.02
N SER A 53 10.02 -2.55 3.60
CA SER A 53 10.48 -2.12 4.93
C SER A 53 11.97 -1.76 4.95
N LYS A 54 12.66 -1.86 3.81
CA LYS A 54 14.07 -1.50 3.69
C LYS A 54 14.17 -0.03 3.32
N GLN A 55 15.03 0.71 4.03
CA GLN A 55 15.22 2.15 3.85
C GLN A 55 15.49 2.54 2.39
N GLU A 56 16.37 1.84 1.68
CA GLU A 56 16.69 2.14 0.28
C GLU A 56 15.46 1.97 -0.64
N GLU A 57 14.71 0.87 -0.49
CA GLU A 57 13.50 0.61 -1.29
C GLU A 57 12.41 1.65 -1.00
N ILE A 58 12.20 2.00 0.26
CA ILE A 58 11.24 3.04 0.69
C ILE A 58 11.65 4.40 0.11
N ALA A 59 12.93 4.76 0.22
CA ALA A 59 13.43 6.05 -0.27
C ALA A 59 13.21 6.21 -1.78
N THR A 60 13.42 5.14 -2.57
CA THR A 60 13.12 5.14 -4.01
C THR A 60 11.65 5.41 -4.28
N VAL A 61 10.73 4.68 -3.63
CA VAL A 61 9.29 4.87 -3.82
C VAL A 61 8.88 6.30 -3.44
N LEU A 62 9.34 6.81 -2.29
CA LEU A 62 9.01 8.18 -1.87
C LEU A 62 9.53 9.23 -2.84
N LEU A 63 10.70 9.03 -3.44
CA LEU A 63 11.24 9.95 -4.44
C LEU A 63 10.41 9.94 -5.73
N ASP A 64 9.98 8.77 -6.18
CA ASP A 64 9.12 8.63 -7.37
C ASP A 64 7.75 9.28 -7.15
N GLU A 65 7.12 9.02 -5.99
CA GLU A 65 5.85 9.65 -5.58
C GLU A 65 5.97 11.18 -5.46
N PHE A 66 7.07 11.67 -4.87
CA PHE A 66 7.35 13.10 -4.77
C PHE A 66 7.45 13.74 -6.16
N ASN A 67 8.23 13.14 -7.06
CA ASN A 67 8.42 13.66 -8.42
C ASN A 67 7.12 13.61 -9.24
N ALA A 68 6.31 12.55 -9.09
CA ALA A 68 5.01 12.44 -9.72
C ALA A 68 4.05 13.54 -9.23
N SER A 69 3.96 13.73 -7.92
CA SER A 69 3.11 14.76 -7.31
C SER A 69 3.55 16.18 -7.69
N MET A 70 4.86 16.44 -7.76
CA MET A 70 5.39 17.73 -8.25
C MET A 70 5.02 17.99 -9.71
N ARG A 71 5.04 16.97 -10.58
CA ARG A 71 4.59 17.11 -11.98
C ARG A 71 3.09 17.40 -12.06
N GLU A 72 2.28 16.73 -11.24
CA GLU A 72 0.85 17.01 -11.14
C GLU A 72 0.59 18.43 -10.67
N LEU A 73 1.23 18.87 -9.59
CA LEU A 73 1.07 20.22 -9.04
C LEU A 73 1.40 21.31 -10.07
N ASN A 74 2.46 21.11 -10.87
CA ASN A 74 2.84 22.05 -11.94
C ASN A 74 1.82 22.13 -13.08
N GLY A 75 0.95 21.12 -13.22
CA GLY A 75 -0.17 21.11 -14.16
C GLY A 75 -1.46 21.70 -13.60
N LEU A 76 -1.51 22.03 -12.31
CA LEU A 76 -2.70 22.56 -11.63
C LEU A 76 -2.58 24.07 -11.39
N GLU A 77 -3.67 24.79 -11.60
CA GLU A 77 -3.79 26.18 -11.15
C GLU A 77 -4.13 26.22 -9.66
N SER A 78 -3.71 27.27 -8.94
CA SER A 78 -3.96 27.41 -7.49
C SER A 78 -5.45 27.46 -7.09
N GLY A 79 -6.35 27.68 -8.05
CA GLY A 79 -7.80 27.63 -7.85
C GLY A 79 -8.41 26.23 -8.04
N ASP A 80 -7.63 25.24 -8.46
CA ASP A 80 -8.11 23.86 -8.63
C ASP A 80 -8.39 23.22 -7.27
N LYS A 81 -9.53 22.52 -7.16
CA LYS A 81 -9.94 21.83 -5.94
C LYS A 81 -8.92 20.78 -5.46
N ASN A 82 -8.13 20.22 -6.37
CA ASN A 82 -7.12 19.21 -6.07
C ASN A 82 -5.76 19.82 -5.72
N TYR A 83 -5.51 21.11 -6.02
CA TYR A 83 -4.22 21.76 -5.78
C TYR A 83 -3.75 21.58 -4.35
N LYS A 84 -4.65 21.81 -3.38
CA LYS A 84 -4.31 21.73 -1.96
C LYS A 84 -3.98 20.30 -1.52
N ALA A 85 -4.71 19.31 -2.00
CA ALA A 85 -4.47 17.90 -1.69
C ALA A 85 -3.09 17.45 -2.21
N VAL A 86 -2.75 17.80 -3.45
CA VAL A 86 -1.43 17.49 -4.04
C VAL A 86 -0.31 18.21 -3.28
N GLU A 87 -0.50 19.48 -2.91
CA GLU A 87 0.46 20.26 -2.11
C GLU A 87 0.73 19.61 -0.74
N ASP A 88 -0.32 19.15 -0.06
CA ASP A 88 -0.21 18.53 1.26
C ASP A 88 0.45 17.13 1.17
N LYS A 89 0.17 16.34 0.12
CA LYS A 89 0.88 15.09 -0.17
C LYS A 89 2.39 15.32 -0.36
N ILE A 90 2.78 16.33 -1.13
CA ILE A 90 4.21 16.70 -1.33
C ILE A 90 4.88 17.04 0.01
N LYS A 91 4.21 17.82 0.87
CA LYS A 91 4.73 18.18 2.20
C LYS A 91 4.87 16.95 3.10
N ALA A 92 3.90 16.04 3.09
CA ALA A 92 3.97 14.81 3.86
C ALA A 92 5.19 13.97 3.44
N ILE A 93 5.39 13.75 2.14
CA ILE A 93 6.53 12.98 1.62
C ILE A 93 7.87 13.66 1.90
N ALA A 94 7.96 14.98 1.70
CA ALA A 94 9.19 15.73 1.99
C ALA A 94 9.57 15.67 3.48
N ASN A 95 8.57 15.72 4.37
CA ASN A 95 8.81 15.55 5.80
C ASN A 95 9.33 14.14 6.13
N LEU A 96 8.86 13.10 5.42
CA LEU A 96 9.38 11.75 5.63
C LEU A 96 10.85 11.62 5.24
N GLN A 97 11.25 12.20 4.11
CA GLN A 97 12.64 12.12 3.63
C GLN A 97 13.65 12.75 4.59
N ASN A 98 13.20 13.62 5.50
CA ASN A 98 14.04 14.19 6.55
C ASN A 98 14.23 13.26 7.76
N TYR A 99 13.49 12.16 7.87
CA TYR A 99 13.71 11.17 8.94
C TYR A 99 14.90 10.28 8.61
N ASN A 100 15.86 10.23 9.54
CA ASN A 100 17.07 9.42 9.40
C ASN A 100 16.81 7.90 9.40
N ASP A 101 15.60 7.46 9.81
CA ASP A 101 15.25 6.04 9.93
C ASP A 101 13.89 5.73 9.29
N LEU A 102 13.83 5.91 7.97
CA LEU A 102 12.66 5.52 7.17
C LEU A 102 12.31 4.03 7.34
N GLY A 103 13.29 3.15 7.56
CA GLY A 103 13.07 1.70 7.61
C GLY A 103 12.31 1.22 8.85
N SER A 104 12.34 1.96 9.96
CA SER A 104 11.68 1.54 11.21
C SER A 104 10.29 2.16 11.40
N GLU A 105 10.06 3.37 10.88
CA GLU A 105 8.79 4.09 11.07
C GLU A 105 7.92 4.16 9.81
N VAL A 106 8.49 3.94 8.62
CA VAL A 106 7.77 3.97 7.34
C VAL A 106 7.64 2.55 6.76
N LYS A 107 6.46 2.26 6.23
CA LYS A 107 6.18 1.02 5.50
C LYS A 107 5.48 1.38 4.20
N VAL A 108 5.81 0.68 3.12
CA VAL A 108 5.05 0.79 1.86
C VAL A 108 4.35 -0.52 1.60
N LEU A 109 3.03 -0.47 1.40
CA LEU A 109 2.25 -1.57 0.88
C LEU A 109 2.04 -1.38 -0.61
N GLN A 110 2.54 -2.31 -1.41
CA GLN A 110 2.39 -2.31 -2.85
C GLN A 110 1.22 -3.21 -3.22
N TYR A 111 0.31 -2.70 -4.05
CA TYR A 111 -0.82 -3.45 -4.60
C TYR A 111 -0.73 -3.47 -6.12
N GLU A 112 -0.95 -4.65 -6.70
CA GLU A 112 -1.00 -4.83 -8.15
C GLU A 112 -2.41 -5.21 -8.57
N TYR A 113 -2.95 -4.51 -9.56
CA TYR A 113 -4.29 -4.79 -10.09
C TYR A 113 -4.36 -4.52 -11.60
N LYS A 114 -5.44 -4.99 -12.23
CA LYS A 114 -5.68 -4.76 -13.66
C LYS A 114 -6.77 -3.72 -13.87
N ALA A 115 -6.45 -2.68 -14.65
CA ALA A 115 -7.44 -1.74 -15.18
C ALA A 115 -7.26 -1.66 -16.69
N ASP A 116 -8.35 -1.83 -17.45
CA ASP A 116 -8.37 -1.70 -18.91
C ASP A 116 -7.24 -2.44 -19.67
N LYS A 117 -6.85 -3.62 -19.16
CA LYS A 117 -5.78 -4.53 -19.65
C LYS A 117 -4.35 -4.15 -19.26
N GLU A 118 -4.16 -3.05 -18.54
CA GLU A 118 -2.86 -2.66 -17.99
C GLU A 118 -2.71 -3.18 -16.57
N GLU A 119 -1.49 -3.60 -16.22
CA GLU A 119 -1.12 -3.91 -14.85
C GLU A 119 -0.67 -2.61 -14.18
N ILE A 120 -1.39 -2.21 -13.15
CA ILE A 120 -1.13 -1.01 -12.37
C ILE A 120 -0.56 -1.43 -11.03
N THR A 121 0.45 -0.68 -10.59
CA THR A 121 1.02 -0.76 -9.25
C THR A 121 0.62 0.48 -8.47
N GLU A 122 -0.05 0.29 -7.34
CA GLU A 122 -0.36 1.34 -6.37
C GLU A 122 0.54 1.19 -5.14
N ASN A 123 1.09 2.29 -4.64
CA ASN A 123 1.95 2.29 -3.45
C ASN A 123 1.30 3.07 -2.31
N LEU A 124 0.90 2.36 -1.26
CA LEU A 124 0.36 2.99 -0.06
C LEU A 124 1.46 3.19 0.97
N VAL A 125 1.71 4.44 1.35
CA VAL A 125 2.75 4.84 2.30
C VAL A 125 2.16 4.99 3.69
N PHE A 126 2.72 4.27 4.65
CA PHE A 126 2.35 4.33 6.05
C PHE A 126 3.48 4.94 6.89
N TYR A 127 3.13 5.80 7.83
CA TYR A 127 4.02 6.28 8.89
C TYR A 127 3.40 5.96 10.24
N LYS A 128 4.14 5.25 11.11
CA LYS A 128 3.64 4.84 12.44
C LYS A 128 2.25 4.20 12.39
N ASP A 129 2.05 3.28 11.45
CA ASP A 129 0.80 2.54 11.22
C ASP A 129 -0.37 3.37 10.63
N GLU A 130 -0.15 4.62 10.24
CA GLU A 130 -1.18 5.47 9.61
C GLU A 130 -0.86 5.73 8.15
N LEU A 131 -1.86 5.57 7.27
CA LEU A 131 -1.74 5.91 5.86
C LEU A 131 -1.56 7.42 5.71
N ILE A 132 -0.53 7.82 4.98
CA ILE A 132 -0.22 9.23 4.73
C ILE A 132 -0.14 9.58 3.25
N SER A 133 -0.11 8.56 2.38
CA SER A 133 -0.17 8.74 0.94
C SER A 133 -0.67 7.46 0.27
N LYS A 134 -1.46 7.65 -0.79
CA LYS A 134 -1.72 6.65 -1.82
C LYS A 134 -1.09 7.11 -3.13
#